data_AF-A0A7N2QWZ9-F1
#
_entry.id   AF-A0A7N2QWZ9-F1
#
_cell.length_a   1.000
_cell.length_b   1.000
_cell.length_c   1.000
_cell.angle_alpha   90.00
_cell.angle_beta   90.00
_cell.angle_gamma   90.00
#
_symmetry.space_group_name_H-M   'P 1'
#
loop_
_entity.id
_entity.type
_entity.pdbx_description
1 polymer ?
#
loop_
_entity_poly.entity_id
_entity_poly.type
_entity_poly.pdbx_seq_one_letter_code
_entity_poly.pdbx_strand_id
1 'polypeptide(L)'
;MAFQGYPVLCLLVLLGLLANGIAVSPSYDTASLNRTSFPKGFIFGTASSAYQHEGAANEDGRGPSIWDTFTHRYPESQESALFIYVEF
;
A
#
# COMPACT_ATOMS: atom_id res chain seq x y z
N MET A 1 -34.61 30.02 -33.43
CA MET A 1 -34.93 28.64 -33.00
C MET A 1 -33.71 27.99 -32.33
N ALA A 2 -33.25 28.53 -31.18
CA ALA A 2 -31.98 28.10 -30.55
C ALA A 2 -32.14 27.56 -29.11
N PHE A 3 -33.35 27.57 -28.55
CA PHE A 3 -33.63 27.16 -27.16
C PHE A 3 -33.89 25.66 -26.96
N GLN A 4 -34.00 24.87 -28.04
CA GLN A 4 -34.36 23.44 -27.97
C GLN A 4 -33.18 22.49 -27.71
N GLY A 5 -31.94 22.92 -27.93
CA GLY A 5 -30.75 22.05 -27.77
C GLY A 5 -30.22 21.97 -26.33
N TYR A 6 -30.48 23.01 -25.52
CA TYR A 6 -30.01 23.09 -24.14
C TYR A 6 -30.53 21.97 -23.21
N PRO A 7 -31.84 21.61 -23.21
CA PRO A 7 -32.33 20.54 -22.33
C PRO A 7 -31.78 19.16 -22.71
N VAL A 8 -31.53 18.92 -24.01
CA VAL A 8 -30.97 17.65 -24.50
C VAL A 8 -29.50 17.53 -24.10
N LEU A 9 -28.73 18.61 -24.21
CA LEU A 9 -27.34 18.63 -23.75
C LEU A 9 -27.25 18.41 -22.24
N CYS A 10 -28.11 19.06 -21.45
CA CYS A 10 -28.21 18.84 -20.02
C CYS A 10 -28.57 17.38 -19.68
N LEU A 11 -29.50 16.77 -20.42
CA LEU A 11 -29.88 15.37 -20.24
C LEU A 11 -28.71 14.42 -20.52
N LEU A 12 -27.97 14.66 -21.60
CA LEU A 12 -26.81 13.83 -21.96
C LEU A 12 -25.67 13.96 -20.93
N VAL A 13 -25.45 15.16 -20.39
CA VAL A 13 -24.49 15.39 -19.30
C VAL A 13 -24.96 14.69 -18.02
N LEU A 14 -26.24 14.78 -17.67
CA LEU A 14 -26.83 14.09 -16.52
C LEU A 14 -26.74 12.55 -16.65
N LEU A 15 -27.00 12.02 -17.85
CA LEU A 15 -26.93 10.59 -18.13
C LEU A 15 -25.48 10.08 -18.06
N GLY A 16 -24.52 10.85 -18.59
CA GLY A 16 -23.10 10.55 -18.48
C GLY A 16 -22.61 10.59 -17.03
N LEU A 17 -23.06 11.57 -16.24
CA LEU A 17 -22.74 11.66 -14.81
C LEU A 17 -23.32 10.47 -14.01
N LEU A 18 -24.52 10.01 -14.34
CA LEU A 18 -25.15 8.86 -13.69
C LEU A 18 -24.45 7.52 -14.04
N ALA A 19 -23.91 7.40 -15.26
CA ALA A 19 -23.19 6.20 -15.71
C ALA A 19 -21.83 6.00 -15.01
N ASN A 20 -21.22 7.06 -14.48
CA ASN A 20 -19.94 6.99 -13.76
C ASN A 20 -20.08 6.52 -12.30
N GLY A 21 -21.32 6.38 -11.78
CA GLY A 21 -21.59 6.13 -10.37
C GLY A 21 -21.68 4.67 -9.93
N ILE A 22 -21.59 3.71 -10.85
CA ILE A 22 -21.76 2.28 -10.51
C ILE A 22 -20.49 1.49 -10.88
N ALA A 23 -19.35 1.93 -10.34
CA ALA A 23 -18.23 1.01 -10.16
C ALA A 23 -18.58 0.11 -8.96
N VAL A 24 -19.14 -1.07 -9.22
CA VAL A 24 -19.25 -2.12 -8.19
C VAL A 24 -17.83 -2.61 -7.92
N SER A 25 -17.22 -2.10 -6.84
CA SER A 25 -16.00 -2.70 -6.30
C SER A 25 -16.33 -4.13 -5.88
N PRO A 26 -15.54 -5.14 -6.28
CA PRO A 26 -15.75 -6.50 -5.80
C PRO A 26 -15.61 -6.49 -4.28
N SER A 27 -16.71 -6.80 -3.58
CA SER A 27 -16.67 -7.06 -2.14
C SER A 27 -16.18 -8.49 -1.95
N TYR A 28 -14.90 -8.64 -1.65
CA TYR A 28 -14.40 -9.91 -1.13
C TYR A 28 -14.78 -9.97 0.35
N ASP A 29 -15.54 -10.98 0.74
CA ASP A 29 -15.77 -11.27 2.14
C ASP A 29 -14.52 -11.94 2.71
N THR A 30 -13.57 -11.16 3.23
CA THR A 30 -12.40 -11.69 3.93
C THR A 30 -12.75 -12.23 5.32
N ALA A 31 -13.90 -11.86 5.89
CA ALA A 31 -14.29 -12.30 7.23
C ALA A 31 -14.59 -13.80 7.27
N SER A 32 -14.89 -14.43 6.13
CA SER A 32 -15.11 -15.87 6.00
C SER A 32 -13.88 -16.68 5.59
N LEU A 33 -12.73 -16.03 5.29
CA LEU A 33 -11.50 -16.75 4.98
C LEU A 33 -11.00 -17.50 6.21
N ASN A 34 -10.78 -18.80 6.05
CA ASN A 34 -10.25 -19.66 7.09
C ASN A 34 -9.20 -20.62 6.52
N ARG A 35 -8.58 -21.43 7.38
CA ARG A 35 -7.46 -22.28 6.96
C ARG A 35 -7.80 -23.28 5.85
N THR A 36 -9.07 -23.71 5.78
CA THR A 36 -9.58 -24.65 4.76
C THR A 36 -9.77 -24.00 3.39
N SER A 37 -9.79 -22.67 3.32
CA SER A 37 -9.80 -21.90 2.07
C SER A 37 -8.50 -22.05 1.28
N PHE A 38 -7.45 -22.64 1.86
CA PHE A 38 -6.14 -22.82 1.25
C PHE A 38 -5.82 -24.30 1.04
N PRO A 39 -5.08 -24.68 -0.01
CA PRO A 39 -4.70 -26.07 -0.27
C PRO A 39 -3.97 -26.73 0.91
N LYS A 40 -4.07 -28.05 1.03
CA LYS A 40 -3.26 -28.82 1.98
C LYS A 40 -1.78 -28.59 1.67
N GLY A 41 -1.00 -28.28 2.71
CA GLY A 41 0.43 -27.96 2.57
C GLY A 41 0.74 -26.50 2.24
N PHE A 42 -0.26 -25.62 2.11
CA PHE A 42 -0.03 -24.18 2.02
C PHE A 42 0.69 -23.68 3.28
N ILE A 43 1.74 -22.86 3.15
CA ILE A 43 2.52 -22.36 4.28
C ILE A 43 2.25 -20.87 4.47
N PHE A 44 1.78 -20.51 5.68
CA PHE A 44 1.76 -19.12 6.13
C PHE A 44 3.05 -18.84 6.89
N GLY A 45 3.62 -17.67 6.67
CA GLY A 45 4.85 -17.24 7.34
C GLY A 45 4.88 -15.74 7.49
N THR A 46 5.89 -15.27 8.22
CA THR A 46 6.24 -13.86 8.36
C THR A 46 7.71 -13.69 7.97
N ALA A 47 8.11 -12.46 7.64
CA ALA A 47 9.48 -12.12 7.28
C ALA A 47 9.90 -10.81 7.95
N SER A 48 11.19 -10.68 8.22
CA SER A 48 11.82 -9.46 8.72
C SER A 48 13.17 -9.27 8.01
N SER A 49 13.82 -8.14 8.22
CA SER A 49 15.18 -7.90 7.71
C SER A 49 16.17 -7.56 8.82
N ALA A 50 17.42 -7.97 8.62
CA ALA A 50 18.48 -7.85 9.62
C ALA A 50 18.68 -6.42 10.11
N TYR A 51 18.79 -5.45 9.19
CA TYR A 51 19.00 -4.04 9.55
C TYR A 51 17.83 -3.42 10.31
N GLN A 52 16.61 -3.93 10.11
CA GLN A 52 15.41 -3.41 10.77
C GLN A 52 15.23 -3.98 12.18
N HIS A 53 15.74 -5.19 12.46
CA HIS A 53 15.40 -5.89 13.70
C HIS A 53 16.60 -6.31 14.57
N GLU A 54 17.75 -6.68 14.00
CA GLU A 54 18.85 -7.27 14.78
C GLU A 54 19.57 -6.26 15.67
N GLY A 55 19.76 -5.01 15.20
CA GLY A 55 20.56 -4.02 15.93
C GLY A 55 22.04 -4.39 15.96
N ALA A 56 22.72 -4.16 17.08
CA ALA A 56 24.10 -4.56 17.35
C ALA A 56 25.09 -4.26 16.19
N ALA A 57 24.90 -3.12 15.52
CA ALA A 57 25.54 -2.85 14.23
C ALA A 57 27.09 -2.79 14.29
N ASN A 58 27.64 -2.54 15.49
CA ASN A 58 29.08 -2.41 15.75
C ASN A 58 29.60 -3.45 16.76
N GLU A 59 28.86 -4.53 17.01
CA GLU A 59 29.23 -5.57 17.97
C GLU A 59 29.81 -6.81 17.27
N ASP A 60 30.48 -7.67 18.05
CA ASP A 60 30.94 -9.01 17.65
C ASP A 60 31.74 -9.11 16.34
N GLY A 61 32.43 -8.04 15.94
CA GLY A 61 33.24 -8.01 14.73
C GLY A 61 32.43 -7.94 13.43
N ARG A 62 31.14 -7.57 13.49
CA ARG A 62 30.32 -7.29 12.31
C ARG A 62 30.92 -6.15 11.48
N GLY A 63 31.09 -6.38 10.19
CA GLY A 63 31.52 -5.35 9.24
C GLY A 63 30.40 -4.35 8.91
N PRO A 64 30.73 -3.09 8.58
CA PRO A 64 29.72 -2.08 8.25
C PRO A 64 28.98 -2.45 6.97
N SER A 65 27.65 -2.31 7.01
CA SER A 65 26.80 -2.44 5.83
C SER A 65 26.66 -1.11 5.07
N ILE A 66 26.10 -1.17 3.86
CA ILE A 66 25.73 0.04 3.10
C ILE A 66 24.75 0.89 3.90
N TRP A 67 23.80 0.25 4.58
CA TRP A 67 22.81 0.94 5.42
C TRP A 67 23.46 1.65 6.60
N ASP A 68 24.47 1.05 7.24
CA ASP A 68 25.27 1.73 8.27
C ASP A 68 25.93 3.00 7.70
N THR A 69 26.56 2.89 6.53
CA THR A 69 27.24 4.04 5.92
C THR A 69 26.25 5.16 5.55
N PHE A 70 25.09 4.79 5.01
CA PHE A 70 24.08 5.74 4.58
C PHE A 70 23.47 6.49 5.76
N THR A 71 23.04 5.78 6.79
CA THR A 71 22.37 6.37 7.95
C THR A 71 23.29 7.26 8.78
N HIS A 72 24.56 6.88 8.95
CA HIS A 72 25.54 7.72 9.63
C HIS A 72 25.93 8.96 8.81
N ARG A 73 25.86 8.88 7.47
CA ARG A 73 26.21 10.01 6.58
C ARG A 73 25.08 11.02 6.43
N TYR A 74 23.83 10.57 6.50
CA TYR A 74 22.64 11.38 6.26
C TYR A 74 21.60 11.20 7.38
N PRO A 75 21.88 11.68 8.62
CA PRO A 75 20.97 11.52 9.75
C PRO A 75 19.60 12.17 9.53
N GLU A 76 19.52 13.26 8.76
CA GLU A 76 18.28 13.93 8.37
C GLU A 76 17.36 13.08 7.48
N SER A 77 17.94 12.10 6.76
CA SER A 77 17.17 11.15 5.95
C SER A 77 16.46 10.08 6.81
N GLN A 78 16.82 9.96 8.08
CA GLN A 78 16.17 9.03 9.00
C GLN A 78 14.78 9.52 9.44
N GLU A 79 14.55 10.83 9.49
CA GLU A 79 13.24 11.38 9.87
C GLU A 79 12.16 11.14 8.81
N SER A 80 12.54 11.13 7.52
CA SER A 80 11.63 10.74 6.44
C SER A 80 11.46 9.23 6.33
N ALA A 81 12.48 8.45 6.71
CA ALA A 81 12.36 7.00 6.82
C ALA A 81 11.40 6.60 7.95
N LEU A 82 11.43 7.28 9.11
CA LEU A 82 10.50 7.06 10.23
C LEU A 82 9.02 7.11 9.81
N PHE A 83 8.68 7.89 8.77
CA PHE A 83 7.31 7.94 8.23
C PHE A 83 6.90 6.68 7.45
N ILE A 84 7.87 5.93 6.90
CA ILE A 84 7.63 4.63 6.23
C ILE A 84 7.73 3.46 7.24
N TYR A 85 8.41 3.65 8.37
CA TYR A 85 8.61 2.62 9.38
C TYR A 85 7.45 2.43 10.38
N VAL A 86 6.48 3.34 10.43
CA VAL A 86 5.33 3.27 11.37
C VAL A 86 4.09 2.58 10.76
N GLU A 87 4.09 2.25 9.47
CA GLU A 87 3.02 1.43 8.87
C GLU A 87 3.42 -0.05 8.75
N PHE A 88 3.34 -0.74 9.90
CA PHE A 88 2.92 -2.15 9.96
C PHE A 88 1.64 -2.24 10.80
#